data_AF-A0A2H3BSP4-F1
#
_entry.id   AF-A0A2H3BSP4-F1
#
_cell.length_a   1.000
_cell.length_b   1.000
_cell.length_c   1.000
_cell.angle_alpha   90.00
_cell.angle_beta   90.00
_cell.angle_gamma   90.00
#
_symmetry.space_group_name_H-M   'P 1'
#
loop_
_entity.id
_entity.type
_entity.pdbx_description
1 polymer ?
#
loop_
_entity_poly.entity_id
_entity_poly.type
_entity_poly.pdbx_seq_one_letter_code
_entity_poly.pdbx_strand_id
1 'polypeptide(L)'
;MGIKVRDFATSSSSALPIAELFNHHIAIAEYEIRMRENPRVSPIDGKMLYRLVNIGCISREEAQKRWHRMDWDSLLHYESLGKPYPYHTVQGLSIPTTRKEREKIIEEWGHYVVFYDQVKAKSYRAEGKVVKTREARQLAYLEVGKANRESSGVGLSVISPLRVPPGSCIGPSLRRKRPTMDGNKPGVVKFSDSVDALVSTPFTPQPASFLGRRCSTESLSLQRFERRQ
;
A
#
# COMPACT_ATOMS: atom_id res chain seq x y z
N MET A 1 37.72 4.36 26.73
CA MET A 1 36.39 4.06 26.16
C MET A 1 36.55 3.89 24.66
N GLY A 2 36.70 2.67 24.17
CA GLY A 2 36.85 2.37 22.74
C GLY A 2 35.54 1.82 22.19
N ILE A 3 34.94 2.50 21.23
CA ILE A 3 33.77 2.01 20.48
C ILE A 3 34.31 0.98 19.48
N LYS A 4 34.01 -0.31 19.71
CA LYS A 4 34.24 -1.35 18.69
C LYS A 4 33.18 -1.18 17.60
N VAL A 5 33.56 -0.48 16.53
CA VAL A 5 32.80 -0.47 15.28
C VAL A 5 32.88 -1.90 14.72
N ARG A 6 31.73 -2.57 14.69
CA ARG A 6 31.61 -3.90 14.10
C ARG A 6 31.43 -3.68 12.61
N ASP A 7 32.50 -3.83 11.85
CA ASP A 7 32.43 -3.79 10.39
C ASP A 7 31.55 -4.96 9.94
N PHE A 8 30.32 -4.65 9.54
CA PHE A 8 29.50 -5.56 8.75
C PHE A 8 30.09 -5.59 7.34
N ALA A 9 31.30 -6.16 7.21
CA ALA A 9 31.77 -6.62 5.92
C ALA A 9 30.78 -7.71 5.50
N THR A 10 29.87 -7.35 4.60
CA THR A 10 28.90 -8.24 3.98
C THR A 10 29.71 -9.31 3.26
N SER A 11 30.05 -10.40 3.95
CA SER A 11 30.55 -11.62 3.34
C SER A 11 29.62 -11.91 2.18
N SER A 12 30.14 -11.91 0.95
CA SER A 12 29.40 -12.11 -0.29
C SER A 12 28.57 -13.37 -0.12
N SER A 13 27.32 -13.21 0.30
CA SER A 13 26.49 -14.37 0.58
C SER A 13 26.19 -14.94 -0.79
N SER A 14 26.71 -16.13 -1.08
CA SER A 14 26.20 -16.94 -2.17
C SER A 14 24.82 -17.47 -1.79
N ALA A 15 23.93 -16.57 -1.35
CA ALA A 15 22.55 -16.90 -1.12
C ALA A 15 21.98 -17.28 -2.48
N LEU A 16 21.52 -18.52 -2.59
CA LEU A 16 20.74 -18.94 -3.74
C LEU A 16 19.57 -17.97 -3.90
N PRO A 17 19.19 -17.63 -5.14
CA PRO A 17 18.10 -16.69 -5.39
C PRO A 17 16.81 -17.19 -4.70
N ILE A 18 16.19 -16.32 -3.92
CA ILE A 18 14.93 -16.62 -3.25
C ILE A 18 13.84 -16.70 -4.31
N ALA A 19 13.16 -17.85 -4.39
CA ALA A 19 12.10 -18.05 -5.36
C ALA A 19 10.95 -17.06 -5.14
N GLU A 20 10.49 -16.44 -6.23
CA GLU A 20 9.37 -15.51 -6.19
C GLU A 20 8.03 -16.26 -6.18
N LEU A 21 7.05 -15.74 -5.44
CA LEU A 21 5.68 -16.19 -5.55
C LEU A 21 5.02 -15.54 -6.78
N PHE A 22 4.58 -16.37 -7.73
CA PHE A 22 3.96 -15.94 -8.97
C PHE A 22 2.46 -16.28 -8.97
N ASN A 23 1.62 -15.25 -9.00
CA ASN A 23 0.17 -15.41 -9.13
C ASN A 23 -0.22 -15.36 -10.61
N HIS A 24 -0.45 -16.53 -11.22
CA HIS A 24 -0.76 -16.63 -12.64
C HIS A 24 -2.15 -16.09 -13.01
N HIS A 25 -3.09 -15.98 -12.07
CA HIS A 25 -4.40 -15.34 -12.31
C HIS A 25 -4.26 -13.83 -12.49
N ILE A 26 -3.46 -13.19 -11.65
CA ILE A 26 -3.18 -11.74 -11.81
C ILE A 26 -2.41 -11.51 -13.11
N ALA A 27 -1.40 -12.33 -13.38
CA ALA A 27 -0.60 -12.20 -14.60
C ALA A 27 -1.41 -12.41 -15.88
N ILE A 28 -2.36 -13.38 -15.91
CA ILE A 28 -3.21 -13.58 -17.09
C ILE A 28 -4.22 -12.43 -17.27
N ALA A 29 -4.72 -11.85 -16.17
CA ALA A 29 -5.60 -10.69 -16.24
C ALA A 29 -4.88 -9.50 -16.87
N GLU A 30 -3.67 -9.18 -16.37
CA GLU A 30 -2.85 -8.11 -16.94
C GLU A 30 -2.52 -8.38 -18.41
N TYR A 31 -2.12 -9.62 -18.74
CA TYR A 31 -1.87 -10.03 -20.12
C TYR A 31 -3.08 -9.77 -21.04
N GLU A 32 -4.28 -10.20 -20.64
CA GLU A 32 -5.48 -10.03 -21.46
C GLU A 32 -5.91 -8.56 -21.57
N ILE A 33 -5.72 -7.76 -20.53
CA ILE A 33 -5.96 -6.31 -20.58
C ILE A 33 -5.02 -5.65 -21.60
N ARG A 34 -3.72 -5.92 -21.52
CA ARG A 34 -2.71 -5.39 -22.46
C ARG A 34 -2.97 -5.83 -23.90
N MET A 35 -3.44 -7.07 -24.10
CA MET A 35 -3.79 -7.59 -25.42
C MET A 35 -5.04 -6.95 -26.02
N ARG A 36 -5.88 -6.29 -25.22
CA ARG A 36 -7.05 -5.53 -25.68
C ARG A 36 -6.71 -4.06 -25.99
N GLU A 37 -5.58 -3.56 -25.52
CA GLU A 37 -5.15 -2.18 -25.80
C GLU A 37 -4.87 -1.99 -27.29
N ASN A 38 -5.48 -0.97 -27.89
CA ASN A 38 -5.24 -0.60 -29.28
C ASN A 38 -5.33 0.93 -29.45
N PRO A 39 -4.23 1.62 -29.80
CA PRO A 39 -2.89 1.08 -30.08
C PRO A 39 -2.17 0.65 -28.79
N ARG A 40 -1.35 -0.39 -28.88
CA ARG A 40 -0.47 -0.77 -27.77
C ARG A 40 0.72 0.17 -27.69
N VAL A 41 1.01 0.63 -26.48
CA VAL A 41 2.08 1.60 -26.21
C VAL A 41 3.36 0.95 -25.67
N SER A 42 3.25 -0.21 -25.01
CA SER A 42 4.38 -0.88 -24.36
C SER A 42 4.35 -2.40 -24.57
N PRO A 43 5.53 -3.06 -24.60
CA PRO A 43 5.59 -4.52 -24.57
C PRO A 43 5.15 -5.06 -23.21
N ILE A 44 4.71 -6.31 -23.22
CA ILE A 44 4.51 -7.06 -21.98
C ILE A 44 5.87 -7.49 -21.41
N ASP A 45 6.00 -7.52 -20.08
CA ASP A 45 7.23 -7.97 -19.41
C ASP A 45 7.60 -9.41 -19.81
N GLY A 46 8.80 -9.59 -20.34
CA GLY A 46 9.31 -10.88 -20.83
C GLY A 46 9.36 -11.95 -19.74
N LYS A 47 9.64 -11.55 -18.50
CA LYS A 47 9.59 -12.45 -17.33
C LYS A 47 8.19 -13.01 -17.10
N MET A 48 7.17 -12.15 -17.20
CA MET A 48 5.77 -12.57 -17.10
C MET A 48 5.36 -13.49 -18.26
N LEU A 49 5.71 -13.11 -19.50
CA LEU A 49 5.42 -13.93 -20.70
C LEU A 49 6.04 -15.32 -20.60
N TYR A 50 7.32 -15.40 -20.21
CA TYR A 50 8.02 -16.66 -20.00
C TYR A 50 7.28 -17.55 -19.00
N ARG A 51 6.89 -16.99 -17.85
CA ARG A 51 6.17 -17.73 -16.80
C ARG A 51 4.80 -18.21 -17.25
N LEU A 52 4.03 -17.38 -17.94
CA LEU A 52 2.70 -17.74 -18.44
C LEU A 52 2.77 -18.86 -19.48
N VAL A 53 3.77 -18.84 -20.37
CA VAL A 53 4.01 -19.94 -21.32
C VAL A 53 4.50 -21.19 -20.60
N ASN A 54 5.46 -21.06 -19.68
CA ASN A 54 6.02 -22.20 -18.95
C ASN A 54 5.00 -22.92 -18.06
N ILE A 55 4.06 -22.19 -17.45
CA ILE A 55 2.95 -22.77 -16.68
C ILE A 55 1.88 -23.39 -17.60
N GLY A 56 1.83 -23.00 -18.87
CA GLY A 56 0.79 -23.40 -19.80
C GLY A 56 -0.50 -22.58 -19.70
N CYS A 57 -0.43 -21.37 -19.13
CA CYS A 57 -1.54 -20.42 -19.20
C CYS A 57 -1.74 -19.90 -20.63
N ILE A 58 -0.67 -19.77 -21.40
CA ILE A 58 -0.67 -19.34 -22.80
C ILE A 58 0.01 -20.43 -23.64
N SER A 59 -0.65 -20.85 -24.71
CA SER A 59 -0.05 -21.80 -25.66
C SER A 59 0.89 -21.10 -26.64
N ARG A 60 1.88 -21.83 -27.19
CA ARG A 60 2.79 -21.24 -28.19
C ARG A 60 2.05 -20.81 -29.45
N GLU A 61 1.01 -21.53 -29.83
CA GLU A 61 0.16 -21.23 -30.98
C GLU A 61 -0.66 -19.95 -30.73
N GLU A 62 -1.12 -19.73 -29.50
CA GLU A 62 -1.77 -18.49 -29.11
C GLU A 62 -0.80 -17.31 -29.18
N ALA A 63 0.41 -17.47 -28.61
CA ALA A 63 1.45 -16.46 -28.63
C ALA A 63 1.80 -16.03 -30.06
N GLN A 64 1.98 -16.99 -30.98
CA GLN A 64 2.25 -16.70 -32.40
C GLN A 64 1.17 -15.88 -33.10
N LYS A 65 -0.10 -16.06 -32.71
CA LYS A 65 -1.23 -15.36 -33.33
C LYS A 65 -1.46 -13.97 -32.75
N ARG A 66 -1.24 -13.79 -31.43
CA ARG A 66 -1.67 -12.59 -30.70
C ARG A 66 -0.53 -11.63 -30.38
N TRP A 67 0.69 -12.13 -30.19
CA TRP A 67 1.78 -11.28 -29.73
C TRP A 67 2.30 -10.40 -30.85
N HIS A 68 2.60 -9.15 -30.49
CA HIS A 68 3.32 -8.27 -31.38
C HIS A 68 4.82 -8.56 -31.29
N ARG A 69 5.57 -8.10 -32.30
CA ARG A 69 7.03 -8.24 -32.34
C ARG A 69 7.72 -7.78 -31.05
N MET A 70 7.27 -6.69 -30.46
CA MET A 70 7.84 -6.16 -29.22
C MET A 70 7.68 -7.11 -28.00
N ASP A 71 6.67 -7.98 -27.98
CA ASP A 71 6.51 -8.98 -26.91
C ASP A 71 7.50 -10.13 -27.11
N TRP A 72 7.70 -10.54 -28.36
CA TRP A 72 8.72 -11.52 -28.71
C TRP A 72 10.11 -11.02 -28.36
N ASP A 73 10.43 -9.77 -28.68
CA ASP A 73 11.71 -9.14 -28.33
C ASP A 73 11.90 -9.10 -26.80
N SER A 74 10.85 -8.77 -26.05
CA SER A 74 10.85 -8.76 -24.58
C SER A 74 11.06 -10.16 -23.99
N LEU A 75 10.39 -11.19 -24.53
CA LEU A 75 10.57 -12.58 -24.12
C LEU A 75 12.01 -13.05 -24.40
N LEU A 76 12.50 -12.83 -25.63
CA LEU A 76 13.85 -13.22 -26.04
C LEU A 76 14.91 -12.52 -25.21
N HIS A 77 14.70 -11.24 -24.88
CA HIS A 77 15.59 -10.51 -23.98
C HIS A 77 15.66 -11.20 -22.62
N TYR A 78 14.53 -11.55 -22.02
CA TYR A 78 14.51 -12.26 -20.74
C TYR A 78 15.19 -13.64 -20.82
N GLU A 79 14.95 -14.41 -21.87
CA GLU A 79 15.59 -15.71 -22.09
C GLU A 79 17.11 -15.59 -22.29
N SER A 80 17.57 -14.49 -22.91
CA SER A 80 19.00 -14.22 -23.14
C SER A 80 19.79 -13.95 -21.85
N LEU A 81 19.12 -13.61 -20.75
CA LEU A 81 19.74 -13.41 -19.44
C LEU A 81 20.25 -14.72 -18.81
N GLY A 82 19.99 -15.87 -19.45
CA GLY A 82 20.48 -17.17 -19.03
C GLY A 82 19.45 -17.92 -18.20
N LYS A 83 19.80 -18.30 -16.97
CA LYS A 83 18.90 -19.09 -16.13
C LYS A 83 17.70 -18.25 -15.69
N PRO A 84 16.45 -18.68 -16.00
CA PRO A 84 15.26 -17.99 -15.54
C PRO A 84 15.24 -17.86 -14.01
N TYR A 85 14.82 -16.70 -13.52
CA TYR A 85 14.72 -16.46 -12.08
C TYR A 85 13.71 -17.43 -11.45
N PRO A 86 14.05 -18.13 -10.35
CA PRO A 86 13.19 -19.17 -9.77
C PRO A 86 11.87 -18.59 -9.28
N TYR A 87 10.80 -19.36 -9.44
CA TYR A 87 9.47 -18.97 -8.99
C TYR A 87 8.62 -20.17 -8.59
N HIS A 88 7.64 -19.92 -7.74
CA HIS A 88 6.59 -20.87 -7.36
C HIS A 88 5.24 -20.29 -7.72
N THR A 89 4.33 -21.13 -8.19
CA THR A 89 2.94 -20.71 -8.41
C THR A 89 2.18 -20.70 -7.09
N VAL A 90 1.19 -19.82 -6.98
CA VAL A 90 0.25 -19.84 -5.86
C VAL A 90 -0.53 -21.17 -5.90
N GLN A 91 -0.45 -21.94 -4.82
CA GLN A 91 -1.14 -23.22 -4.71
C GLN A 91 -2.67 -23.03 -4.69
N GLY A 92 -3.39 -24.01 -5.23
CA GLY A 92 -4.87 -24.01 -5.24
C GLY A 92 -5.52 -23.19 -6.36
N LEU A 93 -4.75 -22.47 -7.18
CA LEU A 93 -5.27 -21.78 -8.35
C LEU A 93 -5.21 -22.69 -9.58
N SER A 94 -6.36 -22.87 -10.25
CA SER A 94 -6.44 -23.60 -11.52
C SER A 94 -5.73 -22.85 -12.64
N ILE A 95 -5.25 -23.55 -13.67
CA ILE A 95 -4.63 -22.92 -14.85
C ILE A 95 -5.75 -22.49 -15.81
N PRO A 96 -5.95 -21.17 -16.06
CA PRO A 96 -7.05 -20.68 -16.88
C PRO A 96 -6.69 -20.81 -18.37
N THR A 97 -7.06 -21.95 -18.95
CA THR A 97 -6.79 -22.26 -20.36
C THR A 97 -7.89 -21.71 -21.27
N THR A 98 -9.13 -21.63 -20.77
CA THR A 98 -10.25 -21.19 -21.59
C THR A 98 -10.44 -19.68 -21.52
N ARG A 99 -10.91 -19.09 -22.63
CA ARG A 99 -11.21 -17.66 -22.69
C ARG A 99 -12.23 -17.21 -21.64
N LYS A 100 -13.25 -18.03 -21.36
CA LYS A 100 -14.29 -17.74 -20.36
C LYS A 100 -13.73 -17.66 -18.95
N GLU A 101 -12.82 -18.57 -18.58
CA GLU A 101 -12.14 -18.53 -17.28
C GLU A 101 -11.28 -17.27 -17.16
N ARG A 102 -10.54 -16.92 -18.22
CA ARG A 102 -9.73 -15.69 -18.23
C ARG A 102 -10.60 -14.44 -18.11
N GLU A 103 -11.74 -14.38 -18.79
CA GLU A 103 -12.69 -13.27 -18.69
C GLU A 103 -13.23 -13.11 -17.27
N LYS A 104 -13.60 -14.22 -16.62
CA LYS A 104 -14.01 -14.20 -15.20
C LYS A 104 -12.91 -13.66 -14.28
N ILE A 105 -11.65 -14.08 -14.50
CA ILE A 105 -10.51 -13.58 -13.71
C ILE A 105 -10.32 -12.07 -13.92
N ILE A 106 -10.47 -11.56 -15.15
CA ILE A 106 -10.38 -10.12 -15.44
C ILE A 106 -11.47 -9.34 -14.70
N GLU A 107 -12.70 -9.86 -14.69
CA GLU A 107 -13.82 -9.24 -13.96
C GLU A 107 -13.55 -9.20 -12.46
N GLU A 108 -13.16 -10.33 -11.87
CA GLU A 108 -12.78 -10.43 -10.45
C GLU A 108 -11.64 -9.48 -10.10
N TRP A 109 -10.63 -9.38 -10.97
CA TRP A 109 -9.51 -8.47 -10.79
C TRP A 109 -9.94 -7.00 -10.87
N GLY A 110 -10.85 -6.67 -11.80
CA GLY A 110 -11.46 -5.34 -11.89
C GLY A 110 -12.20 -4.96 -10.61
N HIS A 111 -12.98 -5.88 -10.03
CA HIS A 111 -13.64 -5.67 -8.75
C HIS A 111 -12.64 -5.46 -7.60
N TYR A 112 -11.55 -6.24 -7.58
CA TYR A 112 -10.49 -6.09 -6.59
C TYR A 112 -9.81 -4.72 -6.66
N VAL A 113 -9.45 -4.26 -7.85
CA VAL A 113 -8.80 -2.95 -8.05
C VAL A 113 -9.71 -1.82 -7.57
N VAL A 114 -10.98 -1.83 -7.95
CA VAL A 114 -11.95 -0.81 -7.50
C VAL A 114 -12.10 -0.83 -5.97
N PHE A 115 -12.17 -2.01 -5.37
CA PHE A 115 -12.24 -2.14 -3.92
C PHE A 115 -10.97 -1.59 -3.24
N TYR A 116 -9.79 -1.94 -3.76
CA TYR A 116 -8.51 -1.47 -3.25
C TYR A 116 -8.41 0.06 -3.28
N ASP A 117 -8.82 0.68 -4.39
CA ASP A 117 -8.83 2.13 -4.55
C ASP A 117 -9.77 2.81 -3.55
N GLN A 118 -10.94 2.21 -3.28
CA GLN A 118 -11.86 2.73 -2.27
C GLN A 118 -11.28 2.67 -0.85
N VAL A 119 -10.62 1.57 -0.50
CA VAL A 119 -9.96 1.41 0.82
C VAL A 119 -8.82 2.42 0.96
N LYS A 120 -8.00 2.57 -0.07
CA LYS A 120 -6.88 3.52 -0.11
C LYS A 120 -7.36 4.97 -0.06
N ALA A 121 -8.43 5.31 -0.76
CA ALA A 121 -9.04 6.63 -0.68
C ALA A 121 -9.56 6.95 0.74
N LYS A 122 -10.12 5.95 1.44
CA LYS A 122 -10.56 6.09 2.83
C LYS A 122 -9.36 6.30 3.78
N SER A 123 -8.26 5.57 3.60
CA SER A 123 -7.06 5.73 4.45
C SER A 123 -6.47 7.13 4.30
N TYR A 124 -6.31 7.64 3.07
CA TYR A 124 -5.81 9.00 2.85
C TYR A 124 -6.70 10.10 3.45
N ARG A 125 -8.02 9.91 3.39
CA ARG A 125 -8.95 10.84 4.06
C ARG A 125 -8.81 10.80 5.59
N ALA A 126 -8.57 9.63 6.16
CA ALA A 126 -8.35 9.47 7.60
C ALA A 126 -7.03 10.14 8.02
N GLU A 127 -5.94 9.86 7.31
CA GLU A 127 -4.63 10.49 7.54
C GLU A 127 -4.72 12.02 7.43
N GLY A 128 -5.40 12.54 6.41
CA GLY A 128 -5.60 13.98 6.25
C GLY A 128 -6.36 14.62 7.42
N LYS A 129 -7.35 13.93 8.01
CA LYS A 129 -8.04 14.41 9.22
C LYS A 129 -7.14 14.41 10.45
N VAL A 130 -6.30 13.38 10.60
CA VAL A 130 -5.33 13.29 11.71
C VAL A 130 -4.31 14.43 11.63
N VAL A 131 -3.76 14.69 10.43
CA VAL A 131 -2.82 15.79 10.19
C VAL A 131 -3.46 17.13 10.53
N LYS A 132 -4.65 17.44 10.00
CA LYS A 132 -5.38 18.69 10.31
C LYS A 132 -5.67 18.86 11.81
N THR A 133 -6.05 17.78 12.49
CA THR A 133 -6.31 17.82 13.94
C THR A 133 -5.02 18.10 14.73
N ARG A 134 -3.88 17.54 14.30
CA ARG A 134 -2.58 17.79 14.91
C ARG A 134 -2.16 19.26 14.72
N GLU A 135 -2.32 19.80 13.52
CA GLU A 135 -2.03 21.21 13.21
C GLU A 135 -2.93 22.16 14.02
N ALA A 136 -4.23 21.89 14.08
CA ALA A 136 -5.17 22.68 14.88
C ALA A 136 -4.79 22.69 16.37
N ARG A 137 -4.36 21.55 16.93
CA ARG A 137 -3.85 21.48 18.30
C ARG A 137 -2.58 22.31 18.49
N GLN A 138 -1.65 22.26 17.54
CA GLN A 138 -0.41 23.06 17.60
C GLN A 138 -0.69 24.57 17.56
N LEU A 139 -1.62 25.01 16.70
CA LEU A 139 -2.04 26.41 16.64
C LEU A 139 -2.70 26.85 17.95
N ALA A 140 -3.59 26.04 18.51
CA ALA A 140 -4.22 26.34 19.80
C ALA A 140 -3.18 26.48 20.93
N TYR A 141 -2.16 25.63 20.99
CA TYR A 141 -1.06 25.77 21.96
C TYR A 141 -0.28 27.07 21.78
N LEU A 142 -0.03 27.49 20.54
CA LEU A 142 0.66 28.75 20.27
C LEU A 142 -0.18 29.97 20.66
N GLU A 143 -1.50 29.95 20.43
CA GLU A 143 -2.42 31.01 20.85
C GLU A 143 -2.47 31.15 22.36
N VAL A 144 -2.60 30.04 23.10
CA VAL A 144 -2.54 30.06 24.57
C VAL A 144 -1.20 30.61 25.06
N GLY A 145 -0.09 30.24 24.40
CA GLY A 145 1.24 30.79 24.70
C GLY A 145 1.35 32.30 24.48
N LYS A 146 0.72 32.84 23.42
CA LYS A 146 0.66 34.28 23.16
C LYS A 146 -0.21 35.01 24.20
N ALA A 147 -1.41 34.51 24.46
CA ALA A 147 -2.32 35.09 25.45
C ALA A 147 -1.69 35.15 26.85
N ASN A 148 -0.93 34.12 27.25
CA ASN A 148 -0.20 34.10 28.52
C ASN A 148 0.93 35.13 28.57
N ARG A 149 1.59 35.47 27.45
CA ARG A 149 2.60 36.54 27.42
C ARG A 149 1.96 37.91 27.57
N GLU A 150 0.85 38.13 26.88
CA GLU A 150 0.11 39.41 26.93
C GLU A 150 -0.51 39.63 28.30
N SER A 151 -1.12 38.59 28.91
CA SER A 151 -1.71 38.68 30.24
C SER A 151 -0.68 38.70 31.37
N SER A 152 0.53 38.19 31.12
CA SER A 152 1.57 38.23 32.15
C SER A 152 1.92 39.65 32.56
N GLY A 153 1.66 40.68 31.73
CA GLY A 153 1.64 42.08 32.18
C GLY A 153 2.85 42.48 33.01
N VAL A 154 3.95 41.74 32.87
CA VAL A 154 5.22 42.07 33.49
C VAL A 154 5.74 43.11 32.54
N GLY A 155 5.32 44.36 32.80
CA GLY A 155 6.19 45.49 32.53
C GLY A 155 7.56 45.01 32.95
N LEU A 156 8.48 44.94 31.98
CA LEU A 156 9.86 44.59 32.17
C LEU A 156 10.35 45.41 33.36
N SER A 157 10.26 44.85 34.57
CA SER A 157 11.02 45.33 35.69
C SER A 157 12.42 45.06 35.21
N VAL A 158 13.09 46.15 34.84
CA VAL A 158 14.52 46.21 34.63
C VAL A 158 15.12 45.46 35.82
N ILE A 159 15.44 44.19 35.62
CA ILE A 159 16.21 43.42 36.57
C ILE A 159 17.56 44.08 36.49
N SER A 160 17.76 45.10 37.32
CA SER A 160 19.07 45.60 37.66
C SER A 160 19.90 44.36 38.00
N PRO A 161 21.09 44.18 37.41
CA PRO A 161 21.90 43.00 37.67
C PRO A 161 22.20 43.01 39.17
N LEU A 162 21.51 42.13 39.89
CA LEU A 162 21.73 41.87 41.30
C LEU A 162 23.15 41.32 41.38
N ARG A 163 24.04 42.21 41.82
CA ARG A 163 25.44 41.97 42.14
C ARG A 163 25.47 40.78 43.10
N VAL A 164 25.77 39.60 42.56
CA VAL A 164 25.97 38.39 43.36
C VAL A 164 27.23 38.63 44.19
N PRO A 165 27.15 38.65 45.53
CA PRO A 165 28.35 38.70 46.34
C PRO A 165 29.08 37.35 46.18
N PRO A 166 30.38 37.36 45.92
CA PRO A 166 31.16 36.13 45.84
C PRO A 166 31.26 35.53 47.24
N GLY A 167 30.78 34.29 47.39
CA GLY A 167 30.98 33.50 48.59
C GLY A 167 29.70 33.20 49.35
N SER A 168 28.97 32.17 48.92
CA SER A 168 28.17 31.39 49.85
C SER A 168 28.01 29.97 49.33
N CYS A 169 28.96 29.14 49.72
CA CYS A 169 28.95 27.70 49.56
C CYS A 169 28.04 27.11 50.64
N ILE A 170 26.72 26.98 50.41
CA ILE A 170 25.88 26.05 51.17
C ILE A 170 24.90 25.39 50.18
N GLY A 171 25.14 24.11 49.89
CA GLY A 171 24.18 23.27 49.21
C GLY A 171 23.12 22.71 50.16
N PRO A 172 21.99 22.22 49.65
CA PRO A 172 21.23 21.19 50.32
C PRO A 172 21.33 19.88 49.53
N SER A 173 21.89 18.89 50.20
CA SER A 173 21.73 17.47 49.92
C SER A 173 20.23 17.12 49.87
N LEU A 174 19.66 17.10 48.67
CA LEU A 174 18.41 16.40 48.42
C LEU A 174 18.73 14.94 48.10
N ARG A 175 18.72 14.11 49.14
CA ARG A 175 18.61 12.65 49.04
C ARG A 175 17.40 12.32 48.16
N ARG A 176 17.65 11.99 46.88
CA ARG A 176 16.68 11.27 46.05
C ARG A 176 16.49 9.88 46.68
N LYS A 177 15.38 9.69 47.40
CA LYS A 177 14.87 8.35 47.69
C LYS A 177 14.63 7.66 46.35
N ARG A 178 15.42 6.62 46.06
CA ARG A 178 15.11 5.68 44.97
C ARG A 178 13.83 4.94 45.38
N PRO A 179 12.86 4.77 44.48
CA PRO A 179 11.78 3.83 44.72
C PRO A 179 12.35 2.42 44.75
N THR A 180 12.12 1.74 45.87
CA THR A 180 12.34 0.30 46.02
C THR A 180 11.47 -0.42 45.01
N MET A 181 12.08 -1.10 44.04
CA MET A 181 11.38 -2.06 43.19
C MET A 181 11.18 -3.32 44.02
N ASP A 182 10.02 -3.43 44.67
CA ASP A 182 9.60 -4.71 45.24
C ASP A 182 9.36 -5.70 44.09
N GLY A 183 10.19 -6.73 44.09
CA GLY A 183 9.98 -7.91 43.28
C GLY A 183 8.73 -8.68 43.73
N ASN A 184 8.25 -9.52 42.81
CA ASN A 184 7.17 -10.48 42.96
C ASN A 184 5.74 -9.91 42.99
N LYS A 185 5.18 -9.80 41.78
CA LYS A 185 3.99 -10.58 41.37
C LYS A 185 3.96 -10.68 39.84
N PRO A 186 3.82 -11.88 39.24
CA PRO A 186 3.48 -11.99 37.83
C PRO A 186 2.02 -11.54 37.68
N GLY A 187 1.83 -10.24 37.47
CA GLY A 187 0.59 -9.71 36.96
C GLY A 187 0.42 -10.24 35.54
N VAL A 188 -0.49 -11.19 35.37
CA VAL A 188 -1.01 -11.59 34.06
C VAL A 188 -1.66 -10.35 33.46
N VAL A 189 -0.87 -9.60 32.69
CA VAL A 189 -1.37 -8.57 31.81
C VAL A 189 -2.15 -9.32 30.73
N LYS A 190 -3.47 -9.37 30.87
CA LYS A 190 -4.34 -9.69 29.74
C LYS A 190 -4.20 -8.54 28.74
N PHE A 191 -3.22 -8.66 27.85
CA PHE A 191 -3.24 -7.97 26.57
C PHE A 191 -4.43 -8.54 25.81
N SER A 192 -5.53 -7.80 25.82
CA SER A 192 -6.59 -7.98 24.83
C SER A 192 -6.11 -7.38 23.51
N ASP A 193 -5.10 -8.00 22.91
CA ASP A 193 -4.78 -7.81 21.50
C ASP A 193 -5.80 -8.62 20.71
N SER A 194 -7.02 -8.06 20.59
CA SER A 194 -7.98 -8.49 19.58
C SER A 194 -7.58 -7.86 18.26
N VAL A 195 -6.56 -8.46 17.64
CA VAL A 195 -6.21 -8.30 16.22
C VAL A 195 -6.23 -9.68 15.58
N ASP A 196 -7.32 -10.41 15.80
CA ASP A 196 -7.68 -11.60 15.01
C ASP A 196 -9.20 -11.75 15.00
N ALA A 197 -9.82 -11.05 14.06
CA ALA A 197 -11.12 -11.41 13.50
C ALA A 197 -11.27 -10.80 12.10
N LEU A 198 -10.26 -10.97 11.25
CA LEU A 198 -10.47 -11.03 9.80
C LEU A 198 -10.31 -12.50 9.37
N VAL A 199 -11.12 -13.33 10.02
CA VAL A 199 -11.51 -14.63 9.49
C VAL A 199 -12.13 -14.37 8.13
N SER A 200 -11.57 -15.05 7.12
CA SER A 200 -12.13 -15.28 5.80
C SER A 200 -13.65 -15.38 5.85
N THR A 201 -14.34 -14.28 5.56
CA THR A 201 -15.71 -14.36 5.10
C THR A 201 -15.63 -14.77 3.62
N PRO A 202 -16.23 -15.92 3.22
CA PRO A 202 -16.42 -16.17 1.81
C PRO A 202 -17.23 -15.01 1.24
N PHE A 203 -16.67 -14.37 0.21
CA PHE A 203 -17.33 -13.28 -0.49
C PHE A 203 -18.57 -13.83 -1.18
N THR A 204 -19.73 -13.74 -0.53
CA THR A 204 -21.03 -13.93 -1.18
C THR A 204 -21.40 -12.59 -1.83
N PRO A 205 -21.40 -12.50 -3.17
CA PRO A 205 -21.89 -11.29 -3.82
C PRO A 205 -23.36 -11.09 -3.45
N GLN A 206 -23.66 -10.01 -2.73
CA GLN A 206 -25.05 -9.65 -2.51
C GLN A 206 -25.67 -9.22 -3.85
N PRO A 207 -26.88 -9.70 -4.19
CA PRO A 207 -27.59 -9.20 -5.35
C PRO A 207 -27.87 -7.72 -5.13
N ALA A 208 -27.47 -6.90 -6.10
CA ALA A 208 -27.72 -5.47 -6.10
C ALA A 208 -29.24 -5.23 -6.07
N SER A 209 -29.79 -4.99 -4.88
CA SER A 209 -31.13 -4.44 -4.71
C SER A 209 -31.11 -2.99 -5.16
N PHE A 210 -31.36 -2.83 -6.46
CA PHE A 210 -32.18 -1.82 -7.11
C PHE A 210 -32.75 -0.75 -6.17
N LEU A 211 -31.93 0.23 -5.77
CA LEU A 211 -32.44 1.51 -5.28
C LEU A 211 -32.57 2.44 -6.50
N GLY A 212 -33.82 2.55 -6.95
CA GLY A 212 -34.21 3.35 -8.08
C GLY A 212 -33.75 4.80 -7.96
N ARG A 213 -32.90 5.22 -8.89
CA ARG A 213 -32.83 6.60 -9.35
C ARG A 213 -33.55 6.67 -10.69
N ARG A 214 -34.75 7.23 -10.68
CA ARG A 214 -35.42 7.70 -11.88
C ARG A 214 -34.60 8.86 -12.44
N CYS A 215 -33.85 8.62 -13.51
CA CYS A 215 -33.44 9.68 -14.42
C CYS A 215 -34.44 9.68 -15.58
N SER A 216 -35.24 10.73 -15.66
CA SER A 216 -36.07 11.03 -16.82
C SER A 216 -35.20 11.10 -18.06
N THR A 217 -35.44 10.21 -19.01
CA THR A 217 -34.98 10.35 -20.39
C THR A 217 -35.95 11.27 -21.10
N GLU A 218 -35.53 12.51 -21.33
CA GLU A 218 -36.16 13.35 -22.35
C GLU A 218 -35.92 12.71 -23.72
N SER A 219 -37.03 12.54 -24.41
CA SER A 219 -37.22 11.96 -25.72
C SER A 219 -36.58 12.82 -26.82
N LEU A 220 -35.56 12.29 -27.49
CA LEU A 220 -35.13 12.76 -28.80
C LEU A 220 -35.84 11.93 -29.88
N SER A 221 -36.89 12.51 -30.44
CA SER A 221 -37.63 12.00 -31.58
C SER A 221 -36.77 12.03 -32.85
N LEU A 222 -36.38 10.86 -33.34
CA LEU A 222 -35.80 10.66 -34.66
C LEU A 222 -36.93 10.60 -35.70
N GLN A 223 -37.14 11.72 -36.40
CA GLN A 223 -38.02 11.76 -37.57
C GLN A 223 -37.37 10.99 -38.72
N ARG A 224 -38.06 9.93 -39.17
CA ARG A 224 -37.84 9.28 -40.46
C ARG A 224 -38.07 10.28 -41.59
N PHE A 225 -37.07 10.44 -42.46
CA PHE A 225 -37.27 11.01 -43.79
C PHE A 225 -37.15 9.87 -44.81
N GLU A 226 -38.29 9.35 -45.25
CA GLU A 226 -38.39 8.62 -46.50
C GLU A 226 -38.24 9.63 -47.65
N ARG A 227 -37.30 9.39 -48.57
CA ARG A 227 -37.46 9.84 -49.95
C ARG A 227 -37.10 8.71 -50.90
N ARG A 228 -38.15 8.27 -51.59
CA ARG A 228 -38.13 7.57 -52.87
C ARG A 228 -37.35 8.41 -53.89
N GLN A 229 -36.49 7.76 -54.67
CA GLN A 229 -36.67 7.55 -56.11
C GLN A 229 -35.63 6.55 -56.61
#